data_AF-A0A9P1BR38-F1
#
_entry.id   AF-A0A9P1BR38-F1
#
_cell.length_a   1.000
_cell.length_b   1.000
_cell.length_c   1.000
_cell.angle_alpha   90.00
_cell.angle_beta   90.00
_cell.angle_gamma   90.00
#
_symmetry.space_group_name_H-M   'P 1'
#
loop_
_entity.id
_entity.type
_entity.pdbx_description
1 polymer ?
#
loop_
_entity_poly.entity_id
_entity_poly.type
_entity_poly.pdbx_seq_one_letter_code
_entity_poly.pdbx_strand_id
1 'polypeptide(L)'
;MLPDDHPAVVAELERRTNIRAKANVKDSKDTGETTVIGSKRGGGKKAKEPKSKADGKNKGTEDTSDSGKWQLAHQQLAESRGINWPLAVPEDLQGHPWFETLSLREKEESCHATVSAAHADIDCNSDPAAEVPTILPSSKLMDLERRRLLIGRELLHLQGIQFDPEVRDRLSESQMSDLAGNAFASTSCMAIFIAMILELEFRTESESDEEGEVLNLVEKIARQGQTLDLN
;
A
#
# COMPACT_ATOMS: atom_id res chain seq x y z
N MET A 1 -16.23 -9.91 -4.09
CA MET A 1 -15.14 -10.73 -3.54
C MET A 1 -15.19 -12.11 -4.16
N LEU A 2 -14.03 -12.71 -4.45
CA LEU A 2 -13.93 -14.04 -5.05
C LEU A 2 -14.22 -15.12 -4.00
N PRO A 3 -14.83 -16.26 -4.38
CA PRO A 3 -15.03 -17.39 -3.47
C PRO A 3 -13.70 -18.06 -3.11
N ASP A 4 -13.66 -18.78 -1.99
CA ASP A 4 -12.41 -19.32 -1.43
C ASP A 4 -11.84 -20.48 -2.27
N ASP A 5 -12.70 -21.16 -3.02
CA ASP A 5 -12.34 -22.19 -4.00
C ASP A 5 -11.89 -21.61 -5.35
N HIS A 6 -11.89 -20.28 -5.52
CA HIS A 6 -11.48 -19.65 -6.77
C HIS A 6 -9.99 -19.93 -7.05
N PRO A 7 -9.61 -20.32 -8.28
CA PRO A 7 -8.22 -20.70 -8.60
C PRO A 7 -7.16 -19.66 -8.23
N ALA A 8 -7.47 -18.37 -8.39
CA ALA A 8 -6.57 -17.29 -8.02
C ALA A 8 -6.35 -17.18 -6.49
N VAL A 9 -7.38 -17.44 -5.69
CA VAL A 9 -7.31 -17.42 -4.22
C VAL A 9 -6.46 -18.59 -3.74
N VAL A 10 -6.70 -19.79 -4.27
CA VAL A 10 -5.93 -21.00 -3.96
C VAL A 10 -4.45 -20.85 -4.35
N ALA A 11 -4.18 -20.35 -5.56
CA ALA A 11 -2.81 -20.14 -6.04
C ALA A 11 -2.04 -19.12 -5.19
N GLU A 12 -2.70 -18.05 -4.73
CA GLU A 12 -2.07 -17.05 -3.86
C GLU A 12 -1.80 -17.59 -2.45
N LEU A 13 -2.72 -18.38 -1.90
CA LEU A 13 -2.51 -19.08 -0.62
C LEU A 13 -1.31 -20.02 -0.69
N GLU A 14 -1.21 -20.83 -1.76
CA GLU A 14 -0.09 -21.74 -1.98
C GLU A 14 1.23 -20.97 -2.11
N ARG A 15 1.24 -19.88 -2.89
CA ARG A 15 2.42 -19.01 -3.04
C ARG A 15 2.91 -18.48 -1.69
N ARG A 16 2.00 -17.99 -0.84
CA ARG A 16 2.33 -17.46 0.50
C ARG A 16 2.85 -18.55 1.43
N THR A 17 2.20 -19.71 1.43
CA THR A 17 2.64 -20.88 2.20
C THR A 17 4.07 -21.28 1.82
N ASN A 18 4.37 -21.31 0.51
CA ASN A 18 5.70 -21.60 -0.01
C ASN A 18 6.74 -20.55 0.38
N ILE A 19 6.39 -19.26 0.38
CA ILE A 19 7.28 -18.18 0.83
C ILE A 19 7.59 -18.33 2.32
N ARG A 20 6.57 -18.61 3.15
CA ARG A 20 6.74 -18.80 4.59
C ARG A 20 7.59 -20.03 4.91
N ALA A 21 7.36 -21.14 4.22
CA ALA A 21 8.17 -22.34 4.35
C ALA A 21 9.65 -22.05 4.02
N LYS A 22 9.92 -21.28 2.96
CA LYS A 22 11.29 -20.86 2.61
C LYS A 22 11.92 -19.92 3.65
N ALA A 23 11.14 -19.01 4.22
CA ALA A 23 11.61 -18.10 5.27
C ALA A 23 12.05 -18.88 6.53
N ASN A 24 11.24 -19.83 6.99
CA ASN A 24 11.55 -20.64 8.17
C ASN A 24 12.83 -21.49 7.99
N VAL A 25 13.10 -21.98 6.76
CA VAL A 25 14.33 -22.73 6.48
C VAL A 25 15.57 -21.82 6.59
N LYS A 26 15.47 -20.56 6.16
CA LYS A 26 16.58 -19.60 6.25
C LYS A 26 16.96 -19.34 7.70
N ASP A 27 15.98 -19.11 8.57
CA ASP A 27 16.20 -18.80 10.00
C ASP A 27 16.87 -19.96 10.74
N SER A 28 16.51 -21.21 10.41
CA SER A 28 17.12 -22.39 11.02
C SER A 28 18.61 -22.59 10.68
N LYS A 29 19.04 -22.08 9.51
CA LYS A 29 20.40 -22.28 9.01
C LYS A 29 21.40 -21.32 9.66
N ASP A 30 20.97 -20.13 10.07
CA ASP A 30 21.85 -19.11 10.65
C ASP A 30 22.18 -19.36 12.13
N THR A 31 21.37 -20.18 12.81
CA THR A 31 21.63 -20.56 14.21
C THR A 31 22.68 -21.66 14.39
N GLY A 32 23.26 -22.21 13.31
CA GLY A 32 24.02 -23.45 13.37
C GLY A 32 25.27 -23.52 12.51
N GLU A 33 26.20 -22.55 12.59
CA GLU A 33 27.66 -22.78 12.39
C GLU A 33 28.47 -21.46 12.52
N THR A 34 28.63 -20.96 13.75
CA THR A 34 29.77 -20.07 14.03
C THR A 34 30.99 -20.94 14.38
N THR A 35 31.47 -21.71 13.40
CA THR A 35 32.77 -22.37 13.52
C THR A 35 33.83 -21.29 13.37
N VAL A 36 34.41 -20.87 14.50
CA VAL A 36 35.52 -19.92 14.60
C VAL A 36 36.75 -20.54 13.93
N ILE A 37 36.87 -20.40 12.60
CA ILE A 37 38.10 -20.71 11.88
C ILE A 37 39.01 -19.49 12.03
N GLY A 38 39.91 -19.58 13.02
CA GLY A 38 40.99 -18.63 13.22
C GLY A 38 41.86 -18.52 11.97
N SER A 39 41.84 -17.36 11.31
CA SER A 39 42.69 -17.08 10.16
C SER A 39 43.91 -16.25 10.59
N LYS A 40 45.08 -16.87 10.44
CA LYS A 40 46.41 -16.31 10.67
C LYS A 40 46.66 -15.10 9.76
N ARG A 41 47.27 -14.08 10.37
CA ARG A 41 47.90 -12.92 9.72
C ARG A 41 48.90 -13.36 8.64
N GLY A 42 48.75 -12.80 7.43
CA GLY A 42 49.78 -12.81 6.38
C GLY A 42 49.71 -11.50 5.60
N GLY A 43 50.68 -10.61 5.83
CA GLY A 43 50.77 -9.30 5.18
C GLY A 43 51.36 -9.38 3.77
N GLY A 44 50.89 -8.50 2.89
CA GLY A 44 51.45 -8.27 1.56
C GLY A 44 50.95 -6.93 0.99
N LYS A 45 51.88 -6.06 0.61
CA LYS A 45 51.73 -4.63 0.26
C LYS A 45 51.37 -4.40 -1.23
N LYS A 46 50.59 -3.32 -1.47
CA LYS A 46 50.56 -2.37 -2.63
C LYS A 46 50.18 -2.96 -4.02
N ALA A 47 49.49 -2.31 -4.96
CA ALA A 47 49.20 -0.90 -5.26
C ALA A 47 48.00 -0.78 -6.24
N LYS A 48 47.51 0.47 -6.38
CA LYS A 48 46.77 1.12 -7.49
C LYS A 48 45.23 1.01 -7.56
N GLU A 49 44.63 2.18 -7.36
CA GLU A 49 43.24 2.59 -7.66
C GLU A 49 42.85 2.31 -9.12
N PRO A 50 41.54 2.09 -9.38
CA PRO A 50 40.78 3.17 -10.01
C PRO A 50 39.33 3.35 -9.52
N LYS A 51 38.92 4.62 -9.48
CA LYS A 51 37.60 5.21 -9.75
C LYS A 51 36.33 4.46 -9.31
N SER A 52 35.70 5.07 -8.32
CA SER A 52 34.35 4.90 -7.80
C SER A 52 33.27 4.69 -8.88
N LYS A 53 32.70 3.48 -8.93
CA LYS A 53 31.29 3.27 -9.24
C LYS A 53 30.55 3.09 -7.92
N ALA A 54 29.54 3.92 -7.72
CA ALA A 54 28.61 3.83 -6.61
C ALA A 54 27.68 2.63 -6.84
N ASP A 55 28.15 1.44 -6.48
CA ASP A 55 27.26 0.31 -6.26
C ASP A 55 26.77 0.37 -4.82
N GLY A 56 25.49 0.71 -4.69
CA GLY A 56 24.73 0.72 -3.44
C GLY A 56 24.78 -0.65 -2.80
N LYS A 57 25.73 -0.82 -1.89
CA LYS A 57 25.85 -1.96 -0.99
C LYS A 57 24.67 -1.90 -0.03
N ASN A 58 23.55 -2.48 -0.43
CA ASN A 58 22.36 -2.63 0.40
C ASN A 58 22.72 -3.60 1.53
N LYS A 59 23.20 -3.02 2.63
CA LYS A 59 23.66 -3.72 3.83
C LYS A 59 22.40 -4.08 4.61
N GLY A 60 21.88 -5.28 4.37
CA GLY A 60 20.88 -5.89 5.22
C GLY A 60 21.46 -6.11 6.61
N THR A 61 21.30 -5.12 7.48
CA THR A 61 21.41 -5.28 8.93
C THR A 61 20.06 -5.75 9.40
N GLU A 62 19.91 -7.06 9.58
CA GLU A 62 18.72 -7.69 10.17
C GLU A 62 18.54 -7.23 11.63
N ASP A 63 17.61 -6.30 11.77
CA ASP A 63 16.66 -5.97 12.84
C ASP A 63 16.35 -7.04 13.90
N THR A 64 17.35 -7.49 14.67
CA THR A 64 17.06 -8.21 15.92
C THR A 64 16.61 -7.27 17.05
N SER A 65 16.93 -5.97 16.98
CA SER A 65 16.58 -5.00 18.05
C SER A 65 15.20 -4.35 17.94
N ASP A 66 14.56 -4.37 16.76
CA ASP A 66 13.24 -3.76 16.55
C ASP A 66 12.07 -4.72 16.80
N SER A 67 12.34 -6.03 16.83
CA SER A 67 11.31 -7.06 17.08
C SER A 67 10.60 -6.91 18.43
N GLY A 68 11.26 -6.33 19.45
CA GLY A 68 10.66 -6.13 20.78
C GLY A 68 9.87 -4.83 20.92
N LYS A 69 10.14 -3.81 20.09
CA LYS A 69 9.53 -2.48 20.27
C LYS A 69 8.04 -2.48 19.95
N TRP A 70 7.64 -3.15 18.86
CA TRP A 70 6.24 -3.23 18.46
C TRP A 70 5.42 -4.08 19.44
N GLN A 71 5.99 -5.19 19.96
CA GLN A 71 5.34 -6.04 20.96
C GLN A 71 5.04 -5.25 22.24
N LEU A 72 6.01 -4.48 22.73
CA LEU A 72 5.81 -3.62 23.90
C LEU A 72 4.73 -2.57 23.65
N ALA A 73 4.72 -1.95 22.47
CA ALA A 73 3.71 -0.95 22.11
C ALA A 73 2.30 -1.55 22.04
N HIS A 74 2.15 -2.75 21.44
CA HIS A 74 0.86 -3.45 21.38
C HIS A 74 0.40 -3.94 22.75
N GLN A 75 1.32 -4.45 23.57
CA GLN A 75 1.03 -4.81 24.96
C GLN A 75 0.52 -3.60 25.74
N GLN A 76 1.21 -2.45 25.68
CA GLN A 76 0.78 -1.22 26.33
C GLN A 76 -0.58 -0.73 25.83
N LEU A 77 -0.85 -0.83 24.52
CA LEU A 77 -2.14 -0.48 23.94
C LEU A 77 -3.25 -1.42 24.44
N ALA A 78 -3.01 -2.74 24.48
CA ALA A 78 -3.96 -3.72 25.00
C ALA A 78 -4.25 -3.48 26.49
N GLU A 79 -3.21 -3.26 27.30
CA GLU A 79 -3.33 -2.90 28.72
C GLU A 79 -4.14 -1.61 28.92
N SER A 80 -3.90 -0.57 28.10
CA SER A 80 -4.67 0.68 28.15
C SER A 80 -6.16 0.51 27.82
N ARG A 81 -6.51 -0.53 27.06
CA ARG A 81 -7.88 -0.90 26.70
C ARG A 81 -8.49 -1.94 27.64
N GLY A 82 -7.75 -2.39 28.67
CA GLY A 82 -8.18 -3.45 29.58
C GLY A 82 -8.29 -4.83 28.92
N ILE A 83 -7.56 -5.05 27.81
CA ILE A 83 -7.55 -6.31 27.07
C ILE A 83 -6.35 -7.14 27.53
N ASN A 84 -6.58 -8.44 27.79
CA ASN A 84 -5.52 -9.35 28.22
C ASN A 84 -4.57 -9.68 27.05
N TRP A 85 -3.25 -9.58 27.29
CA TRP A 85 -2.20 -9.84 26.29
C TRP A 85 -1.31 -11.02 26.74
N PRO A 86 -0.89 -11.94 25.84
CA PRO A 86 -1.17 -11.97 24.41
C PRO A 86 -2.64 -12.29 24.12
N LEU A 87 -3.15 -11.76 23.00
CA LEU A 87 -4.52 -12.00 22.56
C LEU A 87 -4.73 -13.50 22.31
N ALA A 88 -5.80 -14.06 22.86
CA ALA A 88 -6.20 -15.43 22.56
C ALA A 88 -6.59 -15.51 21.08
N VAL A 89 -6.03 -16.49 20.35
CA VAL A 89 -6.39 -16.71 18.95
C VAL A 89 -7.84 -17.19 18.91
N PRO A 90 -8.74 -16.45 18.24
CA PRO A 90 -10.11 -16.87 18.04
C PRO A 90 -10.19 -18.31 17.51
N GLU A 91 -11.10 -19.12 18.07
CA GLU A 91 -11.22 -20.56 17.80
C GLU A 91 -11.44 -20.86 16.31
N ASP A 92 -12.00 -19.88 15.61
CA ASP A 92 -12.41 -19.87 14.23
C ASP A 92 -11.27 -19.47 13.26
N LEU A 93 -10.17 -18.91 13.79
CA LEU A 93 -8.89 -18.67 13.10
C LEU A 93 -7.85 -19.77 13.39
N GLN A 94 -8.05 -20.58 14.43
CA GLN A 94 -7.14 -21.68 14.76
C GLN A 94 -7.13 -22.72 13.63
N GLY A 95 -5.95 -22.99 13.06
CA GLY A 95 -5.79 -23.90 11.92
C GLY A 95 -6.30 -23.36 10.59
N HIS A 96 -6.69 -22.08 10.52
CA HIS A 96 -7.10 -21.49 9.25
C HIS A 96 -5.88 -21.30 8.32
N PRO A 97 -5.89 -21.80 7.07
CA PRO A 97 -4.70 -21.80 6.21
C PRO A 97 -4.11 -20.40 5.98
N TRP A 98 -4.97 -19.40 5.78
CA TRP A 98 -4.53 -18.03 5.60
C TRP A 98 -3.88 -17.45 6.85
N PHE A 99 -4.43 -17.77 8.03
CA PHE A 99 -3.90 -17.29 9.30
C PHE A 99 -2.49 -17.85 9.55
N GLU A 100 -2.22 -19.09 9.15
CA GLU A 100 -0.89 -19.69 9.28
C GLU A 100 0.18 -19.02 8.43
N THR A 101 -0.21 -18.43 7.29
CA THR A 101 0.72 -17.68 6.42
C THR A 101 1.14 -16.33 6.97
N LEU A 102 0.40 -15.79 7.94
CA LEU A 102 0.67 -14.49 8.55
C LEU A 102 1.93 -14.50 9.42
N SER A 103 2.62 -13.37 9.45
CA SER A 103 3.69 -13.10 10.42
C SER A 103 3.13 -13.02 11.84
N LEU A 104 3.99 -13.09 12.86
CA LEU A 104 3.54 -13.00 14.26
C LEU A 104 2.79 -11.69 14.53
N ARG A 105 3.28 -10.58 13.99
CA ARG A 105 2.67 -9.26 14.09
C ARG A 105 1.30 -9.22 13.43
N GLU A 106 1.20 -9.71 12.20
CA GLU A 106 -0.06 -9.76 11.44
C GLU A 106 -1.10 -10.68 12.12
N LYS A 107 -0.67 -11.79 12.72
CA LYS A 107 -1.56 -12.66 13.51
C LYS A 107 -2.15 -11.91 14.70
N GLU A 108 -1.34 -11.11 15.39
CA GLU A 108 -1.77 -10.32 16.53
C GLU A 108 -2.75 -9.21 16.11
N GLU A 109 -2.44 -8.48 15.05
CA GLU A 109 -3.33 -7.46 14.46
C GLU A 109 -4.66 -8.07 13.99
N SER A 110 -4.63 -9.26 13.39
CA SER A 110 -5.82 -10.04 13.00
C SER A 110 -6.67 -10.47 14.21
N CYS A 111 -6.04 -10.93 15.30
CA CYS A 111 -6.76 -11.24 16.54
C CYS A 111 -7.39 -9.98 17.14
N HIS A 112 -6.67 -8.85 17.11
CA HIS A 112 -7.17 -7.57 17.59
C HIS A 112 -8.38 -7.08 16.77
N ALA A 113 -8.32 -7.19 15.44
CA ALA A 113 -9.42 -6.83 14.54
C ALA A 113 -10.72 -7.60 14.88
N THR A 114 -10.59 -8.89 15.18
CA THR A 114 -11.72 -9.76 15.52
C THR A 114 -12.38 -9.33 16.84
N VAL A 115 -11.58 -8.91 17.83
CA VAL A 115 -12.09 -8.41 19.13
C VAL A 115 -12.76 -7.05 18.99
N SER A 116 -12.27 -6.19 18.08
CA SER A 116 -12.73 -4.81 17.94
C SER A 116 -13.99 -4.64 17.06
N ALA A 117 -14.44 -5.69 16.37
CA ALA A 117 -15.59 -5.66 15.43
C ALA A 117 -15.53 -4.56 14.35
N ALA A 118 -14.37 -3.92 14.15
CA ALA A 118 -14.12 -2.91 13.14
C ALA A 118 -13.29 -3.52 12.01
N HIS A 119 -13.58 -3.15 10.76
CA HIS A 119 -12.73 -3.48 9.62
C HIS A 119 -11.33 -2.93 9.90
N ALA A 120 -10.37 -3.82 10.17
CA ALA A 120 -9.00 -3.40 10.44
C ALA A 120 -8.19 -3.50 9.16
N ASP A 121 -7.71 -2.35 8.69
CA ASP A 121 -6.49 -2.36 7.91
C ASP A 121 -5.36 -2.80 8.85
N ILE A 122 -4.72 -3.93 8.54
CA ILE A 122 -3.69 -4.53 9.39
C ILE A 122 -2.50 -3.57 9.56
N ASP A 123 -2.28 -2.69 8.57
CA ASP A 123 -1.15 -1.76 8.55
C ASP A 123 -1.51 -0.32 9.01
N CYS A 124 -2.81 0.01 9.17
CA CYS A 124 -3.25 1.41 9.37
C CYS A 124 -4.19 1.63 10.56
N ASN A 125 -3.81 2.59 11.42
CA ASN A 125 -4.61 3.07 12.55
C ASN A 125 -5.76 3.96 12.02
N SER A 126 -6.94 3.41 11.75
CA SER A 126 -8.03 4.12 11.06
C SER A 126 -9.21 4.47 11.99
N ASP A 127 -9.67 5.71 11.91
CA ASP A 127 -10.90 6.24 12.54
C ASP A 127 -12.11 5.80 11.70
N PRO A 128 -13.13 5.13 12.28
CA PRO A 128 -14.22 4.50 11.53
C PRO A 128 -15.21 5.47 10.84
N ALA A 129 -15.10 6.79 11.03
CA ALA A 129 -16.23 7.69 10.77
C ALA A 129 -16.35 8.32 9.37
N ALA A 130 -15.33 8.37 8.50
CA ALA A 130 -15.46 9.18 7.28
C ALA A 130 -14.55 8.88 6.09
N GLU A 131 -13.64 7.91 6.16
CA GLU A 131 -12.61 7.79 5.14
C GLU A 131 -13.01 6.82 4.02
N VAL A 132 -12.92 7.31 2.78
CA VAL A 132 -13.01 6.47 1.59
C VAL A 132 -11.87 5.44 1.67
N PRO A 133 -12.16 4.13 1.63
CA PRO A 133 -11.13 3.11 1.77
C PRO A 133 -10.13 3.26 0.62
N THR A 134 -8.97 3.84 0.92
CA THR A 134 -7.88 3.99 -0.02
C THR A 134 -6.86 2.93 0.34
N ILE A 135 -6.62 2.01 -0.60
CA ILE A 135 -5.64 0.95 -0.41
C ILE A 135 -4.26 1.60 -0.52
N LEU A 136 -3.46 1.48 0.54
CA LEU A 136 -2.10 2.01 0.54
C LEU A 136 -1.11 1.05 -0.14
N PRO A 137 0.02 1.56 -0.67
CA PRO A 137 1.09 0.70 -1.16
C PRO A 137 1.54 -0.29 -0.08
N SER A 138 1.68 -1.56 -0.45
CA SER A 138 2.06 -2.67 0.45
C SER A 138 1.07 -3.01 1.56
N SER A 139 -0.11 -2.38 1.61
CA SER A 139 -1.13 -2.70 2.63
C SER A 139 -1.66 -4.13 2.48
N LYS A 140 -1.93 -4.77 3.61
CA LYS A 140 -2.58 -6.08 3.67
C LYS A 140 -3.95 -5.96 4.28
N LEU A 141 -4.96 -5.98 3.42
CA LEU A 141 -6.35 -5.99 3.86
C LEU A 141 -6.83 -7.42 4.13
N MET A 142 -7.53 -7.60 5.24
CA MET A 142 -8.16 -8.87 5.62
C MET A 142 -9.67 -8.76 5.46
N ASP A 143 -10.25 -9.71 4.73
CA ASP A 143 -11.69 -9.95 4.73
C ASP A 143 -12.06 -10.65 6.05
N LEU A 144 -12.78 -9.97 6.93
CA LEU A 144 -13.18 -10.53 8.22
C LEU A 144 -14.28 -11.60 8.07
N GLU A 145 -15.11 -11.51 7.04
CA GLU A 145 -16.17 -12.49 6.77
C GLU A 145 -15.58 -13.79 6.23
N ARG A 146 -14.62 -13.68 5.30
CA ARG A 146 -13.94 -14.83 4.68
C ARG A 146 -12.67 -15.27 5.42
N ARG A 147 -12.26 -14.52 6.45
CA ARG A 147 -11.06 -14.75 7.27
C ARG A 147 -9.78 -14.96 6.47
N ARG A 148 -9.63 -14.24 5.37
CA ARG A 148 -8.47 -14.33 4.50
C ARG A 148 -8.00 -12.97 4.03
N LEU A 149 -6.76 -12.92 3.60
CA LEU A 149 -6.25 -11.71 2.97
C LEU A 149 -6.88 -11.51 1.60
N LEU A 150 -7.05 -10.26 1.25
CA LEU A 150 -7.46 -9.86 -0.09
C LEU A 150 -6.31 -10.09 -1.07
N ILE A 151 -6.64 -10.63 -2.23
CA ILE A 151 -5.67 -10.81 -3.32
C ILE A 151 -5.65 -9.56 -4.21
N GLY A 152 -4.61 -9.42 -5.05
CA GLY A 152 -4.41 -8.24 -5.88
C GLY A 152 -5.62 -7.87 -6.75
N ARG A 153 -6.30 -8.86 -7.33
CA ARG A 153 -7.55 -8.63 -8.09
C ARG A 153 -8.66 -8.00 -7.26
N GLU A 154 -8.79 -8.40 -6.01
CA GLU A 154 -9.82 -7.89 -5.09
C GLU A 154 -9.48 -6.48 -4.63
N LEU A 155 -8.19 -6.21 -4.37
CA LEU A 155 -7.70 -4.87 -4.05
C LEU A 155 -7.95 -3.89 -5.21
N LEU A 156 -7.66 -4.29 -6.46
CA LEU A 156 -7.99 -3.46 -7.63
C LEU A 156 -9.50 -3.17 -7.71
N HIS A 157 -10.32 -4.20 -7.47
CA HIS A 157 -11.77 -4.04 -7.51
C HIS A 157 -12.27 -3.08 -6.42
N LEU A 158 -11.69 -3.12 -5.22
CA LEU A 158 -11.98 -2.18 -4.15
C LEU A 158 -11.60 -0.74 -4.50
N GLN A 159 -10.51 -0.54 -5.26
CA GLN A 159 -10.13 0.77 -5.81
C GLN A 159 -11.02 1.21 -7.00
N GLY A 160 -12.00 0.39 -7.40
CA GLY A 160 -12.85 0.66 -8.56
C GLY A 160 -12.14 0.49 -9.91
N ILE A 161 -11.02 -0.24 -9.94
CA ILE A 161 -10.22 -0.47 -11.15
C ILE A 161 -10.58 -1.83 -11.73
N GLN A 162 -10.96 -1.84 -13.01
CA GLN A 162 -11.29 -3.06 -13.75
C GLN A 162 -10.37 -3.15 -14.98
N PHE A 163 -9.77 -4.32 -15.15
CA PHE A 163 -9.03 -4.66 -16.36
C PHE A 163 -9.81 -5.66 -17.18
N ASP A 164 -9.65 -5.58 -18.50
CA ASP A 164 -10.06 -6.65 -19.39
C ASP A 164 -9.42 -7.98 -18.94
N PRO A 165 -10.15 -9.10 -19.04
CA PRO A 165 -9.65 -10.41 -18.59
C PRO A 165 -8.26 -10.74 -19.15
N GLU A 166 -8.00 -10.40 -20.42
CA GLU A 166 -6.71 -10.65 -21.07
C GLU A 166 -5.53 -9.91 -20.44
N VAL A 167 -5.76 -8.66 -20.00
CA VAL A 167 -4.73 -7.85 -19.32
C VAL A 167 -4.56 -8.34 -17.89
N ARG A 168 -5.68 -8.56 -17.21
CA ARG A 168 -5.72 -9.05 -15.83
C ARG A 168 -4.99 -10.37 -15.65
N ASP A 169 -5.18 -11.31 -16.58
CA ASP A 169 -4.59 -12.66 -16.48
C ASP A 169 -3.09 -12.67 -16.85
N ARG A 170 -2.55 -11.57 -17.40
CA ARG A 170 -1.10 -11.38 -17.61
C ARG A 170 -0.37 -10.79 -16.39
N LEU A 171 -1.10 -10.25 -15.42
CA LEU A 171 -0.55 -9.66 -14.22
C LEU A 171 -0.57 -10.68 -13.08
N SER A 172 0.51 -10.72 -12.30
CA SER A 172 0.55 -11.49 -11.05
C SER A 172 -0.25 -10.78 -9.95
N GLU A 173 -0.72 -11.54 -8.95
CA GLU A 173 -1.44 -10.97 -7.80
C GLU A 173 -0.59 -9.93 -7.04
N SER A 174 0.74 -10.11 -6.97
CA SER A 174 1.64 -9.11 -6.39
C SER A 174 1.64 -7.81 -7.18
N GLN A 175 1.75 -7.88 -8.51
CA GLN A 175 1.73 -6.68 -9.37
C GLN A 175 0.38 -5.97 -9.31
N MET A 176 -0.73 -6.72 -9.24
CA MET A 176 -2.06 -6.14 -9.08
C MET A 176 -2.24 -5.47 -7.71
N SER A 177 -1.70 -6.07 -6.64
CA SER A 177 -1.68 -5.47 -5.31
C SER A 177 -0.88 -4.17 -5.29
N ASP A 178 0.32 -4.16 -5.89
CA ASP A 178 1.15 -2.97 -6.00
C ASP A 178 0.47 -1.87 -6.82
N LEU A 179 -0.22 -2.25 -7.90
CA LEU A 179 -0.97 -1.32 -8.74
C LEU A 179 -2.17 -0.73 -7.98
N ALA A 180 -2.91 -1.55 -7.21
CA ALA A 180 -4.01 -1.10 -6.38
C ALA A 180 -3.54 -0.13 -5.29
N GLY A 181 -2.38 -0.36 -4.68
CA GLY A 181 -1.82 0.52 -3.65
C GLY A 181 -1.31 1.86 -4.20
N ASN A 182 -0.86 1.90 -5.46
CA ASN A 182 -0.34 3.12 -6.09
C ASN A 182 -1.40 3.91 -6.88
N ALA A 183 -2.58 3.33 -7.11
CA ALA A 183 -3.64 3.99 -7.84
C ALA A 183 -4.54 4.81 -6.90
N PHE A 184 -5.04 5.95 -7.40
CA PHE A 184 -6.13 6.66 -6.75
C PHE A 184 -7.42 5.84 -6.87
N ALA A 185 -8.23 5.85 -5.82
CA ALA A 185 -9.57 5.28 -5.87
C ALA A 185 -10.36 5.93 -7.00
N SER A 186 -10.90 5.11 -7.91
CA SER A 186 -11.67 5.58 -9.07
C SER A 186 -12.86 6.45 -8.63
N THR A 187 -13.48 6.10 -7.50
CA THR A 187 -14.57 6.86 -6.89
C THR A 187 -14.15 8.29 -6.51
N SER A 188 -12.97 8.45 -5.90
CA SER A 188 -12.40 9.76 -5.55
C SER A 188 -12.08 10.57 -6.79
N CYS A 189 -11.46 9.97 -7.82
CA CYS A 189 -11.20 10.64 -9.09
C CYS A 189 -12.50 11.09 -9.77
N MET A 190 -13.52 10.23 -9.81
CA MET A 190 -14.83 10.56 -10.40
C MET A 190 -15.53 11.68 -9.65
N ALA A 191 -15.47 11.70 -8.32
CA ALA A 191 -16.02 12.80 -7.51
C ALA A 191 -15.37 14.14 -7.87
N ILE A 192 -14.04 14.18 -8.03
CA ILE A 192 -13.31 15.37 -8.47
C ILE A 192 -13.73 15.77 -9.88
N PHE A 193 -13.82 14.83 -10.83
CA PHE A 193 -14.27 15.16 -12.18
C PHE A 193 -15.69 15.69 -12.23
N ILE A 194 -16.62 15.13 -11.45
CA ILE A 194 -17.99 15.63 -11.35
C ILE A 194 -17.98 17.05 -10.78
N ALA A 195 -17.21 17.31 -9.71
CA ALA A 195 -17.09 18.65 -9.14
C ALA A 195 -16.53 19.66 -10.16
N MET A 196 -15.51 19.26 -10.92
CA MET A 196 -14.96 20.09 -12.01
C MET A 196 -16.01 20.36 -13.09
N ILE A 197 -16.78 19.36 -13.53
CA ILE A 197 -17.82 19.52 -14.55
C ILE A 197 -18.96 20.41 -14.05
N LEU A 198 -19.32 20.33 -12.77
CA LEU A 198 -20.36 21.17 -12.17
C LEU A 198 -19.91 22.63 -12.02
N GLU A 199 -18.61 22.86 -11.80
CA GLU A 199 -18.01 24.20 -11.73
C GLU A 199 -17.77 24.81 -13.12
N LEU A 200 -17.76 23.99 -14.19
CA LEU A 200 -17.82 24.51 -15.54
C LEU A 200 -19.19 25.17 -15.71
N GLU A 201 -19.26 26.48 -15.47
CA GLU A 201 -20.36 27.32 -15.93
C GLU A 201 -20.51 27.07 -17.43
N PHE A 202 -21.52 26.29 -17.81
CA PHE A 202 -21.92 26.19 -19.20
C PHE A 202 -22.49 27.55 -19.59
N ARG A 203 -21.61 28.44 -20.03
CA ARG A 203 -21.99 29.71 -20.63
C ARG A 203 -22.96 29.41 -21.75
N THR A 204 -24.23 29.68 -21.48
CA THR A 204 -25.27 29.65 -22.50
C THR A 204 -24.94 30.71 -23.54
N GLU A 205 -25.16 30.44 -24.84
CA GLU A 205 -24.87 31.38 -25.94
C GLU A 205 -25.47 32.79 -25.73
N SER A 206 -26.47 32.94 -24.86
CA SER A 206 -27.02 34.25 -24.46
C SER A 206 -26.09 35.12 -23.61
N GLU A 207 -25.00 34.59 -23.05
CA GLU A 207 -24.01 35.35 -22.25
C GLU A 207 -22.72 35.65 -23.04
N SER A 208 -22.54 35.09 -24.24
CA SER A 208 -21.36 35.36 -25.07
C SER A 208 -21.38 36.74 -25.75
N ASP A 209 -22.55 37.38 -25.82
CA ASP A 209 -22.69 38.69 -26.48
C ASP A 209 -22.11 39.82 -25.62
N GLU A 210 -22.15 39.72 -24.29
CA GLU A 210 -21.65 40.78 -23.38
C GLU A 210 -20.12 40.82 -23.30
N GLU A 211 -19.42 39.68 -23.39
CA GLU A 211 -17.96 39.68 -23.40
C GLU A 211 -17.34 40.21 -24.71
N GLY A 212 -18.06 40.06 -25.82
CA GLY A 212 -17.68 40.67 -27.09
C GLY A 212 -17.64 42.20 -27.00
N GLU A 213 -18.53 42.82 -26.23
CA GLU A 213 -18.53 44.26 -26.00
C GLU A 213 -17.36 44.70 -25.11
N VAL A 214 -17.02 43.93 -24.07
CA VAL A 214 -15.89 44.23 -23.18
C VAL A 214 -14.55 44.12 -23.91
N LEU A 215 -14.36 43.08 -24.72
CA LEU A 215 -13.15 42.93 -25.55
C LEU A 215 -13.04 44.05 -26.60
N ASN A 216 -14.15 44.41 -27.25
CA ASN A 216 -14.20 45.54 -28.18
C ASN A 216 -13.88 46.88 -27.48
N LEU A 217 -14.34 47.08 -26.24
CA LEU A 217 -14.05 48.29 -25.46
C LEU A 217 -12.57 48.37 -25.07
N VAL A 218 -11.97 47.25 -24.64
CA VAL A 218 -10.55 47.17 -24.31
C VAL A 218 -9.68 47.45 -25.54
N GLU A 219 -10.05 46.90 -26.71
CA GLU A 219 -9.33 47.17 -27.96
C GLU A 219 -9.43 48.65 -28.36
N LYS A 220 -10.60 49.28 -28.16
CA LYS A 220 -10.83 50.70 -28.45
C LYS A 220 -10.00 51.61 -27.54
N ILE A 221 -9.88 51.28 -26.26
CA ILE A 221 -9.03 51.99 -25.29
C ILE A 221 -7.55 51.85 -25.67
N ALA A 222 -7.11 50.65 -26.03
CA ALA A 222 -5.72 50.39 -26.46
C ALA A 222 -5.33 51.22 -27.71
N ARG A 223 -6.24 51.36 -28.68
CA ARG A 223 -6.03 52.20 -29.87
C ARG A 223 -6.00 53.70 -29.55
N GLN A 224 -6.84 54.16 -28.62
CA GLN A 224 -6.83 55.56 -28.19
C GLN A 224 -5.54 55.92 -27.44
N GLY A 225 -4.99 55.00 -26.65
CA GLY A 225 -3.70 55.19 -25.98
C GLY A 225 -2.53 55.41 -26.95
N GLN A 226 -2.50 54.70 -28.08
CA GLN A 226 -1.44 54.85 -29.10
C GLN A 226 -1.50 56.18 -29.86
N THR A 227 -2.61 56.92 -29.79
CA THR A 227 -2.76 58.20 -30.50
C THR A 227 -2.22 59.39 -29.70
N LEU A 228 -1.93 59.20 -28.40
CA LEU A 228 -1.49 60.25 -27.48
C LEU A 228 0.03 60.41 -27.38
N ASP A 229 0.83 59.49 -27.94
CA ASP A 229 2.30 59.51 -27.89
C ASP A 229 2.98 60.16 -29.13
N LEU A 230 2.23 60.90 -29.95
CA LEU A 230 2.73 61.48 -31.22
C LEU A 230 2.71 63.02 -31.31
N ASN A 231 2.62 63.74 -30.18
CA ASN A 231 2.76 65.20 -30.15
C ASN A 231 3.86 65.66 -29.19
#